data_AF-A0A6A4RIV5-F1
#
_entry.id   AF-A0A6A4RIV5-F1
#
_cell.length_a   1.000
_cell.length_b   1.000
_cell.length_c   1.000
_cell.angle_alpha   90.00
_cell.angle_beta   90.00
_cell.angle_gamma   90.00
#
_symmetry.space_group_name_H-M   'P 1'
#
loop_
_entity.id
_entity.type
_entity.pdbx_description
1 polymer ?
#
loop_
_entity_poly.entity_id
_entity_poly.type
_entity_poly.pdbx_seq_one_letter_code
_entity_poly.pdbx_strand_id
1 'polypeptide(L)' 'MVVGILALAVIFGGALAGAALVTGHSFLFALAIYMGAGSLSVFVIASLIFAGSALRNFQLSNLNLG' A
#
# COMPACT_ATOMS: atom_id res chain seq x y z
N MET A 1 -5.40 8.09 7.65
CA MET A 1 -5.08 7.93 6.21
C MET A 1 -4.37 6.61 5.92
N VAL A 2 -3.22 6.33 6.54
CA VAL A 2 -2.44 5.09 6.35
C VAL A 2 -3.26 3.80 6.61
N VAL A 3 -4.01 3.75 7.72
CA VAL A 3 -4.88 2.62 8.07
C VAL A 3 -5.97 2.36 7.02
N GLY A 4 -6.50 3.42 6.36
CA GLY A 4 -7.51 3.26 5.32
C GLY A 4 -6.96 2.67 4.02
N ILE A 5 -5.74 3.06 3.63
CA ILE A 5 -5.04 2.51 2.45
C ILE A 5 -4.71 1.02 2.70
N LEU A 6 -4.27 0.69 3.91
CA LEU A 6 -3.99 -0.69 4.30
C LEU A 6 -5.26 -1.54 4.29
N ALA A 7 -6.37 -1.04 4.84
CA ALA A 7 -7.65 -1.73 4.83
C ALA A 7 -8.16 -1.99 3.41
N LEU A 8 -8.07 -1.00 2.52
CA LEU A 8 -8.44 -1.15 1.11
C LEU A 8 -7.57 -2.20 0.40
N ALA A 9 -6.26 -2.18 0.63
CA ALA A 9 -5.35 -3.15 0.03
C ALA A 9 -5.60 -4.59 0.51
N VAL A 10 -5.91 -4.77 1.79
CA VAL A 10 -6.27 -6.08 2.37
C VAL A 10 -7.59 -6.59 1.79
N ILE A 11 -8.62 -5.74 1.71
CA ILE A 11 -9.92 -6.11 1.14
C ILE A 11 -9.77 -6.46 -0.34
N PHE A 12 -9.04 -5.65 -1.11
CA PHE A 12 -8.83 -5.88 -2.53
C PHE A 12 -7.98 -7.11 -2.80
N GLY A 13 -6.87 -7.27 -2.07
CA GLY A 13 -6.00 -8.45 -2.15
C GLY A 13 -6.72 -9.73 -1.74
N GLY A 14 -7.56 -9.66 -0.71
CA GLY A 14 -8.39 -10.79 -0.26
C GLY A 14 -9.47 -11.16 -1.27
N ALA A 15 -10.15 -10.18 -1.88
CA ALA A 15 -11.12 -10.42 -2.94
C ALA A 15 -10.46 -11.03 -4.19
N LEU A 16 -9.28 -10.54 -4.57
CA LEU A 16 -8.53 -11.05 -5.72
C LEU A 16 -8.00 -12.47 -5.48
N ALA A 17 -7.53 -12.76 -4.26
CA ALA A 17 -7.15 -14.10 -3.83
C ALA A 17 -8.35 -15.05 -3.80
N GLY A 18 -9.51 -14.60 -3.29
CA GLY A 18 -10.76 -15.36 -3.30
C GLY A 18 -11.23 -15.68 -4.72
N ALA A 19 -11.17 -14.70 -5.62
CA ALA A 19 -11.48 -14.88 -7.04
C ALA A 19 -10.55 -15.91 -7.71
N ALA A 20 -9.26 -15.90 -7.38
CA ALA A 20 -8.31 -16.89 -7.86
C ALA A 20 -8.63 -18.31 -7.36
N LEU A 21 -9.05 -18.49 -6.10
CA LEU A 21 -9.53 -19.80 -5.64
C LEU A 21 -10.78 -20.26 -6.41
N VAL A 22 -11.72 -19.36 -6.64
CA VAL A 22 -12.98 -19.67 -7.36
C VAL A 22 -12.71 -20.06 -8.82
N THR A 23 -11.71 -19.46 -9.46
CA THR A 23 -11.29 -19.82 -10.83
C THR A 23 -10.47 -21.11 -10.91
N GLY A 24 -10.29 -21.82 -9.79
CA GLY A 24 -9.61 -23.11 -9.74
C GLY A 24 -8.08 -23.01 -9.62
N HIS A 25 -7.53 -21.82 -9.36
CA HIS A 25 -6.10 -21.70 -9.07
C HIS A 25 -5.75 -22.30 -7.71
N SER A 26 -4.51 -22.79 -7.59
CA SER A 26 -3.98 -23.37 -6.36
C SER A 26 -3.95 -22.35 -5.23
N PHE A 27 -4.16 -22.81 -3.99
CA PHE A 27 -4.13 -21.95 -2.79
C PHE A 27 -2.84 -21.09 -2.68
N LEU A 28 -1.68 -21.65 -3.08
CA LEU A 28 -0.41 -20.91 -3.11
C LEU A 28 -0.44 -19.70 -4.06
N PHE A 29 -1.14 -19.80 -5.19
CA PHE A 29 -1.25 -18.71 -6.15
C PHE A 29 -2.10 -17.56 -5.58
N ALA A 30 -3.21 -17.88 -4.96
CA ALA A 30 -4.04 -16.90 -4.28
C ALA A 30 -3.33 -16.24 -3.09
N LEU A 31 -2.56 -17.03 -2.33
CA LEU A 31 -1.73 -16.51 -1.24
C LEU A 31 -0.64 -15.57 -1.76
N ALA A 32 -0.03 -15.88 -2.91
CA ALA A 32 0.95 -15.00 -3.56
C ALA A 32 0.32 -13.67 -3.99
N ILE A 33 -0.90 -13.70 -4.53
CA ILE A 33 -1.66 -12.49 -4.87
C ILE A 33 -1.94 -11.65 -3.63
N TYR A 34 -2.39 -12.28 -2.54
CA TYR A 34 -2.67 -11.59 -1.28
C TYR A 34 -1.41 -10.94 -0.69
N MET A 35 -0.30 -11.68 -0.64
CA MET A 35 0.99 -11.18 -0.16
C MET A 35 1.52 -10.04 -1.04
N GLY A 36 1.38 -10.15 -2.37
CA GLY A 36 1.78 -9.11 -3.31
C GLY A 36 0.99 -7.81 -3.11
N ALA A 37 -0.32 -7.90 -2.92
CA ALA A 37 -1.16 -6.74 -2.58
C ALA A 37 -0.75 -6.10 -1.25
N GLY A 38 -0.41 -6.93 -0.25
CA GLY A 38 0.15 -6.49 1.02
C GLY A 38 1.45 -5.70 0.85
N SER A 39 2.44 -6.26 0.15
CA SER A 39 3.74 -5.60 -0.11
C SER A 39 3.58 -4.29 -0.89
N LEU A 40 2.68 -4.24 -1.88
CA LEU A 40 2.40 -3.02 -2.64
C LEU A 40 1.86 -1.91 -1.72
N SER A 41 0.95 -2.25 -0.81
CA SER A 41 0.37 -1.29 0.13
C SER A 41 1.42 -0.66 1.04
N VAL A 42 2.36 -1.48 1.55
CA VAL A 42 3.46 -1.01 2.40
C VAL A 42 4.38 -0.09 1.61
N PHE A 43 4.69 -0.43 0.36
CA PHE A 43 5.51 0.40 -0.51
C PHE A 43 4.87 1.78 -0.78
N VAL A 44 3.57 1.81 -1.06
CA VAL A 44 2.82 3.05 -1.27
C VAL A 44 2.81 3.91 -0.01
N ILE A 45 2.55 3.30 1.16
CA ILE A 45 2.56 4.00 2.45
C ILE A 45 3.94 4.60 2.74
N ALA A 46 5.01 3.82 2.57
CA ALA A 46 6.38 4.28 2.77
C ALA A 46 6.72 5.46 1.84
N SER A 47 6.32 5.37 0.57
CA SER A 47 6.52 6.44 -0.42
C SER A 47 5.75 7.71 -0.06
N LEU A 48 4.50 7.60 0.42
CA LEU A 48 3.72 8.74 0.87
C LEU A 48 4.33 9.41 2.11
N ILE A 49 4.83 8.63 3.05
CA ILE A 49 5.51 9.15 4.25
C ILE A 49 6.77 9.91 3.82
N PHE A 50 7.57 9.33 2.92
CA PHE A 50 8.80 9.95 2.42
C PHE A 50 8.51 11.24 1.64
N ALA A 51 7.54 11.21 0.73
CA ALA A 51 7.10 12.39 -0.02
C ALA A 51 6.55 13.48 0.89
N GLY A 52 5.71 13.14 1.88
CA GLY A 52 5.18 14.09 2.86
C GLY A 52 6.24 14.62 3.84
N SER A 53 7.31 13.86 4.09
CA SER A 53 8.46 14.34 4.85
C SER A 53 9.29 15.33 4.03
N ALA A 54 9.58 15.01 2.76
CA ALA A 54 10.27 15.90 1.84
C ALA A 54 9.52 17.22 1.65
N LEU A 55 8.19 17.17 1.44
CA LEU A 55 7.36 18.37 1.28
C LEU A 55 7.40 19.28 2.52
N ARG A 56 7.31 18.68 3.72
CA ARG A 56 7.43 19.42 4.98
C ARG A 56 8.80 20.05 5.16
N ASN A 57 9.86 19.34 4.77
CA ASN A 57 11.22 19.85 4.85
C ASN A 57 11.42 21.06 3.92
N PHE A 58 10.89 21.01 2.69
CA PHE A 58 10.89 22.15 1.78
C PHE A 58 10.13 23.36 2.35
N GLN A 59 8.95 23.15 2.93
CA GLN A 59 8.19 24.25 3.53
C GLN A 59 8.91 24.89 4.73
N LEU A 60 9.53 24.08 5.60
CA LEU A 60 10.33 24.56 6.72
C LEU A 60 11.57 25.32 6.26
N SER A 61 12.24 24.84 5.22
CA SER A 61 13.39 25.54 4.64
C SER A 61 13.00 26.90 4.05
N ASN A 62 11.81 27.01 3.45
CA ASN A 62 11.32 28.27 2.91
C ASN A 62 10.92 29.29 4.00
N LEU A 63 10.44 28.80 5.15
CA LEU A 63 10.11 29.64 6.31
C LEU A 63 11.34 30.16 7.06
N ASN A 64 12.45 29.42 7.03
CA ASN A 64 13.69 29.79 7.73
C ASN A 64 14.58 30.75 6.90
N LEU A 65 14.20 31.04 5.66
CA LEU A 65 14.88 31.96 4.74
C LEU A 65 14.15 33.32 4.62
N GLY A 66 13.09 33.54 5.40
CA GLY A 66 12.30 34.78 5.46
C GLY A 66 12.61 35.63 6.68
#